data_AF-A0A940B4V6-F1
#
_entry.id   AF-A0A940B4V6-F1
#
_cell.length_a   1.000
_cell.length_b   1.000
_cell.length_c   1.000
_cell.angle_alpha   90.00
_cell.angle_beta   90.00
_cell.angle_gamma   90.00
#
_symmetry.space_group_name_H-M   'P 1'
#
loop_
_entity.id
_entity.type
_entity.pdbx_description
1 polymer ?
#
loop_
_entity_poly.entity_id
_entity_poly.type
_entity_poly.pdbx_seq_one_letter_code
_entity_poly.pdbx_strand_id
1 'polypeptide(L)'
;NTSCGSSERSSCGGSGSGCSGGGNGCGGGGEVIAKVALIEDSRCVVAKKVGFQAQKQFEKKAISVFDIEVSVKEALDKITSYYYKIDNRQSLRPAEEN
;
A
#
# COMPACT_ATOMS: atom_id res chain seq x y z
N ASN A 1 -46.68 2.23 5.00
CA ASN A 1 -47.41 2.58 3.77
C ASN A 1 -46.43 2.59 2.61
N THR A 2 -46.64 1.67 1.66
CA THR A 2 -46.34 1.76 0.21
C THR A 2 -44.89 2.10 -0.19
N SER A 3 -44.16 1.34 -1.01
CA SER A 3 -44.54 0.37 -2.02
C SER A 3 -43.29 -0.39 -2.47
N CYS A 4 -43.36 -1.72 -2.54
CA CYS A 4 -42.49 -2.56 -3.34
C CYS A 4 -43.36 -3.15 -4.47
N GLY A 5 -42.96 -2.96 -5.73
CA GLY A 5 -43.55 -3.61 -6.90
C GLY A 5 -42.51 -3.65 -8.01
N SER A 6 -41.87 -4.79 -8.29
CA SER A 6 -42.35 -5.89 -9.16
C SER A 6 -42.15 -5.54 -10.63
N SER A 7 -41.58 -6.33 -11.52
CA SER A 7 -41.01 -7.69 -11.53
C SER A 7 -40.48 -7.88 -12.96
N GLU A 8 -39.32 -8.50 -13.18
CA GLU A 8 -39.19 -9.62 -14.12
C GLU A 8 -38.17 -10.62 -13.55
N ARG A 9 -38.51 -11.90 -13.66
CA ARG A 9 -38.08 -12.99 -12.80
C ARG A 9 -36.78 -13.63 -13.32
N SER A 10 -35.87 -13.95 -12.40
CA SER A 10 -35.04 -15.16 -12.49
C SER A 10 -34.78 -15.65 -11.07
N SER A 11 -35.29 -16.85 -10.79
CA SER A 11 -35.43 -17.46 -9.47
C SER A 11 -34.17 -17.45 -8.59
N CYS A 12 -34.23 -16.76 -7.44
CA CYS A 12 -33.49 -17.17 -6.24
C CYS A 12 -34.45 -17.90 -5.29
N GLY A 13 -34.88 -19.08 -5.71
CA GLY A 13 -35.49 -20.05 -4.81
C GLY A 13 -34.39 -20.83 -4.11
N GLY A 14 -34.39 -20.83 -2.78
CA GLY A 14 -33.53 -21.72 -2.02
C GLY A 14 -33.27 -21.24 -0.61
N SER A 15 -34.11 -21.71 0.32
CA SER A 15 -33.78 -21.81 1.74
C SER A 15 -32.34 -22.32 1.92
N GLY A 16 -31.43 -21.53 2.47
CA GLY A 16 -30.07 -21.98 2.70
C GLY A 16 -29.16 -20.89 3.22
N SER A 17 -28.72 -21.06 4.46
CA SER A 17 -27.58 -20.43 5.11
C SER A 17 -27.51 -18.91 5.10
N GLY A 18 -27.73 -18.33 6.29
CA GLY A 18 -27.13 -17.05 6.63
C GLY A 18 -25.62 -17.04 6.32
N CYS A 19 -25.05 -15.84 6.23
CA CYS A 19 -23.64 -15.54 5.99
C CYS A 19 -22.70 -16.19 7.04
N SER A 20 -22.59 -17.50 6.95
CA SER A 20 -21.76 -18.44 7.71
C SER A 20 -21.02 -19.33 6.69
N GLY A 21 -20.68 -18.75 5.54
CA GLY A 21 -19.64 -19.31 4.69
C GLY A 21 -18.32 -18.89 5.28
N GLY A 22 -17.44 -19.85 5.58
CA GLY A 22 -16.04 -19.62 5.94
C GLY A 22 -15.41 -18.68 4.92
N GLY A 23 -15.44 -17.39 5.24
CA GLY A 23 -14.83 -16.37 4.43
C GLY A 23 -13.34 -16.54 4.60
N ASN A 24 -12.71 -17.25 3.67
CA ASN A 24 -11.31 -17.02 3.38
C ASN A 24 -11.20 -15.57 2.89
N GLY A 25 -11.21 -14.63 3.83
CA GLY A 25 -10.92 -13.22 3.58
C GLY A 25 -9.60 -13.14 2.85
N CYS A 26 -9.56 -12.34 1.77
CA CYS A 26 -8.41 -12.03 0.92
C CYS A 26 -7.06 -12.68 1.34
N GLY A 27 -6.89 -13.98 1.03
CA GLY A 27 -5.76 -14.80 1.50
C GLY A 27 -4.40 -14.49 0.89
N GLY A 28 -4.24 -13.37 0.18
CA GLY A 28 -2.99 -13.00 -0.50
C GLY A 28 -2.03 -12.15 0.34
N GLY A 29 -2.45 -11.66 1.50
CA GLY A 29 -1.64 -10.73 2.31
C GLY A 29 -0.51 -11.38 3.09
N GLY A 30 -0.60 -12.68 3.41
CA GLY A 30 0.34 -13.37 4.29
C GLY A 30 1.78 -13.36 3.77
N GLU A 31 1.97 -13.61 2.47
CA GLU A 31 3.30 -13.62 1.84
C GLU A 31 3.93 -12.22 1.82
N VAL A 32 3.11 -11.18 1.57
CA VAL A 32 3.58 -9.79 1.57
C VAL A 32 4.01 -9.37 2.97
N ILE A 33 3.24 -9.75 4.00
CA ILE A 33 3.57 -9.46 5.40
C ILE A 33 4.90 -10.11 5.78
N ALA A 34 5.12 -11.37 5.39
CA ALA A 34 6.38 -12.05 5.64
C ALA A 34 7.56 -11.36 4.95
N LYS A 35 7.42 -10.94 3.69
CA LYS A 35 8.46 -10.20 2.96
C LYS A 35 8.76 -8.84 3.59
N VAL A 36 7.72 -8.11 4.03
CA VAL A 36 7.87 -6.82 4.72
C VAL A 36 8.51 -6.99 6.10
N ALA A 37 8.34 -8.13 6.77
CA ALA A 37 9.02 -8.43 8.03
C ALA A 37 10.54 -8.62 7.88
N LEU A 38 11.02 -9.09 6.74
CA LEU A 38 12.46 -9.26 6.50
C LEU A 38 13.22 -7.94 6.36
N ILE A 39 12.53 -6.83 6.08
CA ILE A 39 13.11 -5.51 5.77
C ILE A 39 12.63 -4.44 6.75
N GLU A 40 12.19 -4.86 7.95
CA GLU A 40 11.67 -3.94 8.96
C GLU A 40 12.73 -3.10 9.67
N ASP A 41 13.99 -3.47 9.53
CA ASP A 41 15.17 -2.73 9.99
C ASP A 41 15.56 -1.56 9.06
N SER A 42 14.93 -1.46 7.89
CA SER A 42 15.28 -0.49 6.86
C SER A 42 14.45 0.81 6.97
N ARG A 43 15.08 1.99 6.86
CA ARG A 43 14.37 3.29 6.86
C ARG A 43 13.48 3.48 5.62
N CYS A 44 13.89 2.94 4.48
CA CYS A 44 13.16 3.09 3.23
C CYS A 44 13.39 1.94 2.24
N VAL A 45 12.45 1.80 1.30
CA VAL A 45 12.50 0.85 0.19
C VAL A 45 12.36 1.61 -1.13
N VAL A 46 13.19 1.23 -2.10
CA VAL A 46 13.17 1.77 -3.47
C VAL A 46 12.68 0.68 -4.41
N ALA A 47 11.65 0.97 -5.18
CA ALA A 47 11.13 0.04 -6.17
C ALA A 47 10.61 0.79 -7.40
N LYS A 48 10.57 0.10 -8.54
CA LYS A 48 10.01 0.65 -9.79
C LYS A 48 8.48 0.77 -9.77
N LYS A 49 7.81 -0.06 -8.97
CA LYS A 49 6.37 -0.04 -8.67
C LYS A 49 6.13 -0.74 -7.35
N VAL A 50 5.21 -0.22 -6.55
CA VAL A 50 4.76 -0.89 -5.32
C VAL A 50 3.27 -1.16 -5.37
N GLY A 51 2.89 -2.40 -5.06
CA GLY A 51 1.49 -2.81 -4.99
C GLY A 51 0.80 -2.27 -3.73
N PHE A 52 -0.48 -1.94 -3.84
CA PHE A 52 -1.30 -1.37 -2.77
C PHE A 52 -1.23 -2.15 -1.43
N GLN A 53 -1.23 -3.48 -1.50
CA GLN A 53 -1.12 -4.33 -0.30
C GLN A 53 0.21 -4.13 0.42
N ALA A 54 1.32 -4.02 -0.31
CA ALA A 54 2.64 -3.80 0.27
C ALA A 54 2.77 -2.37 0.81
N GLN A 55 2.28 -1.37 0.07
CA GLN A 55 2.27 0.04 0.50
C GLN A 55 1.61 0.20 1.87
N LYS A 56 0.44 -0.42 2.07
CA LYS A 56 -0.28 -0.38 3.36
C LYS A 56 0.49 -1.05 4.49
N GLN A 57 1.27 -2.09 4.22
CA GLN A 57 2.10 -2.74 5.24
C GLN A 57 3.35 -1.91 5.56
N PHE A 58 3.97 -1.27 4.57
CA PHE A 58 5.08 -0.35 4.78
C PHE A 58 4.66 0.86 5.62
N GLU A 59 3.49 1.45 5.34
CA GLU A 59 2.93 2.56 6.12
C GLU A 59 2.74 2.19 7.59
N LYS A 60 2.20 0.99 7.88
CA LYS A 60 2.03 0.50 9.26
C LYS A 60 3.35 0.33 10.01
N LYS A 61 4.43 0.03 9.29
CA LYS A 61 5.77 -0.15 9.85
C LYS A 61 6.64 1.10 9.78
N ALA A 62 6.08 2.25 9.38
CA ALA A 62 6.79 3.52 9.21
C ALA A 62 7.99 3.45 8.23
N ILE A 63 7.92 2.56 7.23
CA ILE A 63 8.95 2.42 6.19
C ILE A 63 8.57 3.34 5.03
N SER A 64 9.50 4.21 4.62
CA SER A 64 9.28 5.11 3.48
C SER A 64 9.43 4.37 2.16
N VAL A 65 8.50 4.58 1.22
CA VAL A 65 8.51 3.89 -0.08
C VAL A 65 8.73 4.91 -1.20
N PHE A 66 9.75 4.67 -2.03
CA PHE A 66 10.04 5.49 -3.20
C PHE A 66 9.75 4.69 -4.47
N ASP A 67 8.73 5.12 -5.21
CA ASP A 67 8.37 4.57 -6.52
C ASP A 67 9.09 5.37 -7.61
N ILE A 68 10.29 4.91 -8.00
CA ILE A 68 11.18 5.63 -8.94
C ILE A 68 11.85 4.67 -9.92
N GLU A 69 11.95 5.12 -11.18
CA GLU A 69 12.63 4.39 -12.25
C GLU A 69 13.95 5.09 -12.60
N VAL A 70 14.99 4.82 -11.80
CA VAL A 70 16.36 5.32 -11.99
C VAL A 70 17.38 4.22 -11.69
N SER A 71 18.64 4.45 -12.03
CA SER A 71 19.71 3.53 -11.64
C SER A 71 19.86 3.47 -10.11
N VAL A 72 20.34 2.33 -9.59
CA VAL A 72 20.55 2.15 -8.14
C VAL A 72 21.47 3.24 -7.57
N LYS A 73 22.51 3.61 -8.32
CA LYS A 73 23.46 4.65 -7.89
C LYS A 73 22.79 6.01 -7.75
N GLU A 74 22.02 6.44 -8.74
CA GLU A 74 21.30 7.71 -8.70
C GLU A 74 20.21 7.74 -7.63
N ALA A 75 19.53 6.60 -7.40
CA ALA A 75 18.57 6.48 -6.31
C ALA A 75 19.24 6.70 -4.96
N LEU A 76 20.39 6.04 -4.72
CA LEU A 76 21.13 6.18 -3.47
C LEU A 76 21.61 7.61 -3.24
N ASP A 77 22.13 8.28 -4.27
CA ASP A 77 22.59 9.66 -4.14
C ASP A 77 21.43 10.61 -3.75
N LYS A 78 20.27 10.46 -4.40
CA LYS A 78 19.07 11.26 -4.11
C LYS A 78 18.51 11.00 -2.71
N ILE A 79 18.44 9.74 -2.30
CA ILE A 79 17.91 9.34 -0.99
C ILE A 79 18.84 9.79 0.13
N THR A 80 20.15 9.66 -0.06
CA THR A 80 21.14 10.14 0.90
C THR A 80 21.04 11.65 1.06
N SER A 81 20.92 12.40 -0.05
CA SER A 81 20.70 13.86 0.00
C SER A 81 19.39 14.22 0.72
N TYR A 82 18.30 13.50 0.45
CA TYR A 82 17.01 13.70 1.10
C TYR A 82 17.07 13.50 2.62
N TYR A 83 17.61 12.38 3.07
CA TYR A 83 17.74 12.12 4.51
C TYR A 83 18.74 13.04 5.18
N TYR A 84 19.84 13.39 4.52
CA TYR A 84 20.77 14.39 5.04
C TYR A 84 20.08 15.72 5.32
N LYS A 85 19.24 16.21 4.40
CA LYS A 85 18.49 17.45 4.61
C LYS A 85 17.49 17.33 5.76
N ILE A 86 16.79 16.20 5.88
CA ILE A 86 15.82 15.96 6.95
C ILE A 86 16.51 15.90 8.31
N ASP A 87 17.58 15.12 8.43
CA ASP A 87 18.30 14.92 9.68
C ASP A 87 18.96 16.24 10.14
N ASN A 88 19.36 17.11 9.20
CA ASN A 88 19.87 18.47 9.48
C ASN A 88 18.78 19.56 9.54
N ARG A 89 17.48 19.19 9.50
CA ARG A 89 16.33 20.12 9.50
C ARG A 89 16.42 21.23 8.43
N GLN A 90 17.04 20.93 7.29
CA GLN A 90 17.13 21.84 6.15
C GLN A 90 15.82 21.84 5.36
N SER A 91 15.47 22.99 4.78
CA SER A 91 14.29 23.10 3.92
C SER A 91 14.44 22.20 2.70
N LEU A 92 13.40 21.41 2.42
CA LEU A 92 13.29 20.61 1.19
C LEU A 92 12.79 21.44 0.00
N ARG A 93 12.36 22.69 0.23
CA ARG A 93 11.97 23.59 -0.85
C ARG A 93 13.23 24.01 -1.60
N PRO A 94 13.25 23.93 -2.94
CA PRO A 94 14.31 24.58 -3.68
C PRO A 94 14.29 26.06 -3.29
N ALA A 95 15.44 26.62 -2.94
CA ALA A 95 15.56 28.06 -2.89
C ALA A 95 15.27 28.54 -4.31
N GLU A 96 14.21 29.32 -4.48
CA GLU A 96 13.95 30.01 -5.75
C GLU A 96 15.14 30.92 -6.01
N GLU A 97 16.04 30.49 -6.90
CA GLU A 97 17.11 31.32 -7.42
C GLU A 97 16.46 32.32 -8.39
N ASN A 98 16.49 33.60 -8.03
CA ASN A 98 16.02 34.74 -8.83
C ASN A 98 16.90 34.94 -10.06
#